data_AF-A0A519K6J2-F1
#
_entry.id   AF-A0A519K6J2-F1
#
_cell.length_a   1.000
_cell.length_b   1.000
_cell.length_c   1.000
_cell.angle_alpha   90.00
_cell.angle_beta   90.00
_cell.angle_gamma   90.00
#
_symmetry.space_group_name_H-M   'P 1'
#
loop_
_entity.id
_entity.type
_entity.pdbx_description
1 polymer ?
#
loop_
_entity_poly.entity_id
_entity_poly.type
_entity_poly.pdbx_seq_one_letter_code
_entity_poly.pdbx_strand_id
1 'polypeptide(L)'
;MPLDPATFDPAVLTPAAEAGDGAAAHRLAVLTAMGLGVRHDWSRALELLDLAARHGFRSAREELALLADEEGRIDLGRWLTPPAPRPVLSGPAIFAMADFLPPAVCDWMRAKADPLMQPAMVYDPLTGAARRETARTNRAAQMDLTRMDMVTAVVRERIARAAGLPAPGLEWTQVLGYAVGQTFDWHFDWLDPTVPGYASDLAGRGQRIATCLVYLNDDYEGGET
;
A
#
# COMPACT_ATOMS: atom_id res chain seq x y z
N MET A 1 -3.97 19.19 -6.47
CA MET A 1 -5.42 19.49 -6.50
C MET A 1 -5.99 19.04 -5.18
N PRO A 2 -6.72 19.87 -4.42
CA PRO A 2 -7.37 19.39 -3.21
C PRO A 2 -8.30 18.22 -3.56
N LEU A 3 -8.28 17.18 -2.72
CA LEU A 3 -9.17 16.04 -2.87
C LEU A 3 -10.61 16.51 -2.65
N ASP A 4 -11.51 16.23 -3.59
CA ASP A 4 -12.93 16.48 -3.39
C ASP A 4 -13.46 15.51 -2.31
N PRO A 5 -13.93 16.00 -1.15
CA PRO A 5 -14.42 15.15 -0.08
C PRO A 5 -15.55 14.21 -0.52
N ALA A 6 -16.37 14.64 -1.48
CA ALA A 6 -17.48 13.83 -2.00
C ALA A 6 -16.99 12.57 -2.72
N THR A 7 -15.75 12.56 -3.23
CA THR A 7 -15.14 11.40 -3.89
C THR A 7 -14.90 10.23 -2.92
N PHE A 8 -14.85 10.50 -1.62
CA PHE A 8 -14.56 9.50 -0.58
C PHE A 8 -15.66 9.38 0.48
N ASP A 9 -16.79 10.05 0.28
CA ASP A 9 -17.92 9.98 1.20
C ASP A 9 -18.81 8.77 0.85
N PRO A 10 -18.88 7.74 1.73
CA PRO A 10 -19.74 6.59 1.50
C PRO A 10 -21.21 6.95 1.31
N ALA A 11 -21.70 8.04 1.89
CA ALA A 11 -23.08 8.50 1.74
C ALA A 11 -23.37 9.02 0.33
N VAL A 12 -22.35 9.53 -0.37
CA VAL A 12 -22.45 9.94 -1.78
C VAL A 12 -22.24 8.75 -2.71
N LEU A 13 -21.27 7.88 -2.40
CA LEU A 13 -20.90 6.74 -3.23
C LEU A 13 -21.98 5.66 -3.28
N THR A 14 -22.67 5.40 -2.17
CA THR A 14 -23.69 4.34 -2.08
C THR A 14 -24.82 4.50 -3.11
N PRO A 15 -25.55 5.63 -3.16
CA PRO A 15 -26.62 5.80 -4.16
C PRO A 15 -26.09 5.80 -5.60
N ALA A 16 -24.88 6.31 -5.86
CA ALA A 16 -24.27 6.27 -7.19
C ALA A 16 -23.95 4.81 -7.62
N ALA A 17 -23.40 4.01 -6.71
CA ALA A 17 -23.15 2.59 -6.93
C ALA A 17 -24.44 1.82 -7.22
N GLU A 18 -25.52 2.09 -6.46
CA GLU A 18 -26.84 1.50 -6.67
C GLU A 18 -27.47 1.92 -8.01
N ALA A 19 -27.15 3.13 -8.49
CA ALA A 19 -27.58 3.64 -9.79
C ALA A 19 -26.76 3.10 -10.98
N GLY A 20 -25.77 2.24 -10.75
CA GLY A 20 -24.97 1.63 -11.80
C GLY A 20 -23.61 2.28 -12.07
N ASP A 21 -23.15 3.21 -11.22
CA ASP A 21 -21.80 3.76 -11.32
C ASP A 21 -20.77 2.76 -10.77
N GLY A 22 -20.09 2.07 -11.68
CA GLY A 22 -19.06 1.10 -11.33
C GLY A 22 -17.83 1.69 -10.65
N ALA A 23 -17.47 2.95 -10.93
CA ALA A 23 -16.34 3.60 -10.26
C ALA A 23 -16.71 3.96 -8.81
N ALA A 24 -17.94 4.40 -8.58
CA ALA A 24 -18.46 4.64 -7.23
C ALA A 24 -18.54 3.33 -6.41
N ALA A 25 -19.04 2.25 -7.02
CA ALA A 25 -19.09 0.92 -6.41
C ALA A 25 -17.68 0.42 -6.03
N HIS A 26 -16.69 0.60 -6.93
CA HIS A 26 -15.30 0.23 -6.66
C HIS A 26 -14.70 1.05 -5.52
N ARG A 27 -14.91 2.36 -5.52
CA ARG A 27 -14.43 3.22 -4.44
C ARG A 27 -15.04 2.82 -3.10
N LEU A 28 -16.34 2.55 -3.07
CA LEU A 28 -17.02 2.09 -1.87
C LEU A 28 -16.46 0.75 -1.40
N ALA A 29 -16.18 -0.19 -2.30
CA ALA A 29 -15.52 -1.46 -1.97
C ALA A 29 -14.20 -1.25 -1.22
N VAL A 30 -13.33 -0.38 -1.73
CA VAL A 30 -12.03 -0.06 -1.11
C VAL A 30 -12.20 0.59 0.26
N LEU A 31 -13.14 1.54 0.39
CA LEU A 31 -13.41 2.18 1.69
C LEU A 31 -13.97 1.18 2.72
N THR A 32 -14.86 0.28 2.30
CA THR A 32 -15.38 -0.81 3.13
C THR A 32 -14.29 -1.79 3.53
N ALA A 33 -13.38 -2.15 2.63
CA ALA A 33 -12.22 -2.98 2.93
C ALA A 33 -11.25 -2.32 3.91
N MET A 34 -11.12 -1.00 3.88
CA MET A 34 -10.20 -0.26 4.77
C MET A 34 -10.86 0.26 6.05
N GLY A 35 -12.19 0.17 6.16
CA GLY A 35 -12.95 0.74 7.29
C GLY A 35 -12.92 2.28 7.34
N LEU A 36 -12.88 2.93 6.17
CA LEU A 36 -12.79 4.38 6.05
C LEU A 36 -14.18 4.99 5.84
N GLY A 37 -14.71 5.68 6.85
CA GLY A 37 -16.06 6.28 6.82
C GLY A 37 -17.22 5.28 6.91
N VAL A 38 -16.91 3.97 6.87
CA VAL A 38 -17.84 2.85 7.07
C VAL A 38 -17.19 1.79 7.95
N ARG A 39 -17.99 0.86 8.47
CA ARG A 39 -17.48 -0.31 9.17
C ARG A 39 -16.62 -1.15 8.22
N HIS A 40 -15.45 -1.57 8.70
CA HIS A 40 -14.60 -2.53 7.99
C HIS A 40 -15.34 -3.86 7.78
N ASP A 41 -15.44 -4.31 6.54
CA ASP A 41 -16.11 -5.56 6.16
C ASP A 41 -15.58 -6.11 4.83
N TRP A 42 -14.76 -7.15 4.88
CA TRP A 42 -14.20 -7.76 3.67
C TRP A 42 -15.24 -8.44 2.78
N SER A 43 -16.25 -9.09 3.36
CA SER A 43 -17.28 -9.78 2.59
C SER A 43 -18.08 -8.76 1.78
N ARG A 44 -18.52 -7.68 2.45
CA ARG A 44 -19.22 -6.59 1.77
C ARG A 44 -18.35 -5.87 0.74
N ALA A 45 -17.06 -5.70 1.02
CA ALA A 45 -16.13 -5.09 0.06
C ALA A 45 -16.01 -5.93 -1.23
N LEU A 46 -15.93 -7.26 -1.13
CA LEU A 46 -15.90 -8.12 -2.31
C LEU A 46 -17.22 -8.10 -3.09
N GLU A 47 -18.38 -8.06 -2.42
CA GLU A 47 -19.67 -7.88 -3.09
C GLU A 47 -19.74 -6.57 -3.90
N LEU A 48 -19.20 -5.48 -3.33
CA LEU A 48 -19.14 -4.18 -3.99
C LEU A 48 -18.14 -4.16 -5.15
N LEU A 49 -17.02 -4.87 -5.01
CA LEU A 49 -16.05 -5.04 -6.09
C LEU A 49 -16.66 -5.81 -7.27
N ASP A 50 -17.41 -6.88 -6.98
CA ASP A 50 -18.18 -7.64 -7.97
C ASP A 50 -19.30 -6.80 -8.60
N LEU A 51 -20.00 -5.98 -7.81
CA LEU A 51 -20.96 -5.00 -8.32
C LEU A 51 -20.30 -4.01 -9.30
N ALA A 52 -19.13 -3.46 -8.95
CA ALA A 52 -18.38 -2.55 -9.80
C ALA A 52 -17.98 -3.20 -11.13
N ALA A 53 -17.53 -4.46 -11.09
CA ALA A 53 -17.21 -5.25 -12.27
C ALA A 53 -18.42 -5.48 -13.18
N ARG A 54 -19.59 -5.80 -12.61
CA ARG A 54 -20.86 -5.95 -13.34
C ARG A 54 -21.34 -4.64 -13.97
N HIS A 55 -21.05 -3.50 -13.34
CA HIS A 55 -21.28 -2.17 -13.90
C HIS A 55 -20.22 -1.73 -14.91
N GLY A 56 -19.36 -2.64 -15.35
CA GLY A 56 -18.40 -2.41 -16.44
C GLY A 56 -17.12 -1.70 -16.01
N PHE A 57 -16.88 -1.52 -14.70
CA PHE A 57 -15.63 -0.94 -14.23
C PHE A 57 -14.47 -1.92 -14.41
N ARG A 58 -13.59 -1.61 -15.38
CA ARG A 58 -12.53 -2.51 -15.81
C ARG A 58 -11.55 -2.89 -14.71
N SER A 59 -11.12 -1.93 -13.89
CA SER A 59 -10.18 -2.18 -12.78
C SER A 59 -10.72 -3.24 -11.82
N ALA A 60 -12.00 -3.16 -11.47
CA ALA A 60 -12.63 -4.14 -10.59
C ALA A 60 -12.57 -5.57 -11.15
N ARG A 61 -12.75 -5.74 -12.46
CA ARG A 61 -12.64 -7.06 -13.12
C ARG A 61 -11.22 -7.62 -13.05
N GLU A 62 -10.22 -6.76 -13.27
CA GLU A 62 -8.80 -7.14 -13.22
C GLU A 62 -8.38 -7.48 -11.78
N GLU A 63 -8.85 -6.72 -10.79
CA GLU A 63 -8.63 -6.99 -9.37
C GLU A 63 -9.26 -8.30 -8.90
N LEU A 64 -10.50 -8.59 -9.32
CA LEU A 64 -11.15 -9.89 -9.04
C LEU A 64 -10.35 -11.04 -9.64
N ALA A 65 -9.88 -10.91 -10.87
CA ALA A 65 -9.09 -11.94 -11.54
C ALA A 65 -7.74 -12.18 -10.85
N LEU A 66 -7.12 -11.14 -10.28
CA LEU A 66 -5.87 -11.26 -9.51
C LEU A 66 -6.09 -11.91 -8.14
N LEU A 67 -7.23 -11.66 -7.50
CA LEU A 67 -7.54 -12.18 -6.16
C LEU A 67 -8.15 -13.58 -6.19
N ALA A 68 -8.69 -14.00 -7.33
CA ALA A 68 -9.33 -15.31 -7.48
C ALA A 68 -8.33 -16.44 -7.76
N ASP A 69 -8.71 -17.66 -7.41
CA ASP A 69 -8.07 -18.89 -7.89
C ASP A 69 -8.47 -19.23 -9.34
N GLU A 70 -7.97 -20.36 -9.85
CA GLU A 70 -8.27 -20.84 -11.22
C GLU A 70 -9.76 -21.14 -11.43
N GLU A 71 -10.51 -21.39 -10.36
CA GLU A 71 -11.96 -21.59 -10.39
C GLU A 71 -12.76 -20.29 -10.20
N GLY A 72 -12.10 -19.14 -10.08
CA GLY A 72 -12.75 -17.84 -9.91
C GLY A 72 -13.18 -17.54 -8.46
N ARG A 73 -12.70 -18.30 -7.47
CA ARG A 73 -13.04 -18.12 -6.04
C ARG A 73 -11.98 -17.29 -5.33
N ILE A 74 -12.42 -16.39 -4.46
CA ILE A 74 -11.53 -15.57 -3.63
C ILE A 74 -11.47 -16.16 -2.22
N ASP A 75 -10.33 -16.75 -1.87
CA ASP A 75 -10.04 -17.19 -0.49
C ASP A 75 -9.33 -16.08 0.28
N LEU A 76 -10.11 -15.24 0.97
CA LEU A 76 -9.57 -14.20 1.84
C LEU A 76 -8.74 -14.75 2.99
N GLY A 77 -9.05 -15.94 3.50
CA GLY A 77 -8.27 -16.57 4.56
C GLY A 77 -6.82 -16.79 4.10
N ARG A 78 -6.65 -17.32 2.89
CA ARG A 78 -5.34 -17.49 2.25
C ARG A 78 -4.64 -16.15 1.99
N TRP A 79 -5.35 -15.16 1.47
CA TRP A 79 -4.77 -13.84 1.17
C TRP A 79 -4.30 -13.10 2.42
N LEU A 80 -5.09 -13.13 3.48
CA LEU A 80 -4.81 -12.40 4.71
C LEU A 80 -3.90 -13.16 5.67
N THR A 81 -3.61 -14.44 5.40
CA THR A 81 -2.62 -15.20 6.18
C THR A 81 -1.23 -14.96 5.59
N PRO A 82 -0.31 -14.31 6.32
CA PRO A 82 1.06 -14.15 5.86
C PRO A 82 1.81 -15.49 5.87
N PRO A 83 2.80 -15.70 4.97
CA PRO A 83 3.70 -16.83 5.05
C PRO A 83 4.46 -16.88 6.39
N ALA A 84 4.98 -18.05 6.74
CA ALA A 84 5.74 -18.23 7.97
C ALA A 84 7.02 -17.37 7.95
N PRO A 85 7.29 -16.57 9.00
CA PRO A 85 8.52 -15.79 9.10
C PRO A 85 9.72 -16.69 9.37
N ARG A 86 10.82 -16.42 8.66
CA ARG A 86 12.15 -16.98 8.94
C ARG A 86 12.99 -15.91 9.64
N PRO A 87 13.47 -16.12 10.88
CA PRO A 87 14.35 -15.17 11.55
C PRO A 87 15.67 -15.03 10.77
N VAL A 88 16.13 -13.80 10.61
CA VAL A 88 17.42 -13.44 10.00
C VAL A 88 18.36 -12.91 11.08
N LEU A 89 17.85 -12.01 11.93
CA LEU A 89 18.59 -11.43 13.05
C LEU A 89 17.64 -11.26 14.24
N SER A 90 18.15 -11.47 15.46
CA SER A 90 17.37 -11.35 16.70
C SER A 90 17.47 -9.97 17.36
N GLY A 91 18.49 -9.17 17.04
CA GLY A 91 18.67 -7.80 17.55
C GLY A 91 19.49 -6.93 16.59
N PRO A 92 18.87 -5.97 15.86
CA PRO A 92 17.42 -5.74 15.69
C PRO A 92 16.69 -6.98 15.14
N ALA A 93 15.39 -7.12 15.43
CA ALA A 93 14.60 -8.24 14.96
C ALA A 93 14.31 -8.09 13.45
N ILE A 94 14.87 -8.99 12.64
CA ILE A 94 14.69 -9.03 11.20
C ILE A 94 14.16 -10.41 10.82
N PHE A 95 13.06 -10.43 10.06
CA PHE A 95 12.44 -11.63 9.55
C PHE A 95 12.30 -11.54 8.03
N ALA A 96 12.49 -12.67 7.36
CA ALA A 96 12.23 -12.82 5.94
C ALA A 96 11.01 -13.74 5.74
N MET A 97 10.15 -13.41 4.80
CA MET A 97 8.99 -14.22 4.40
C MET A 97 9.09 -14.47 2.90
N ALA A 98 9.31 -15.73 2.51
CA ALA A 98 9.30 -16.12 1.09
C ALA A 98 7.87 -16.15 0.55
N ASP A 99 7.72 -15.93 -0.76
CA ASP A 99 6.45 -16.02 -1.48
C ASP A 99 5.33 -15.15 -0.87
N PHE A 100 5.71 -13.96 -0.39
CA PHE A 100 4.79 -13.04 0.29
C PHE A 100 3.67 -12.57 -0.63
N LEU A 101 3.95 -12.34 -1.91
CA LEU A 101 2.97 -12.02 -2.94
C LEU A 101 3.19 -12.89 -4.18
N PRO A 102 2.12 -13.30 -4.88
CA PRO A 102 2.25 -13.90 -6.20
C PRO A 102 2.86 -12.91 -7.21
N PRO A 103 3.64 -13.38 -8.21
CA PRO A 103 4.27 -12.50 -9.21
C PRO A 103 3.30 -11.56 -9.92
N ALA A 104 2.10 -12.03 -10.26
CA ALA A 104 1.09 -11.20 -10.93
C ALA A 104 0.61 -10.00 -10.07
N VAL A 105 0.61 -10.13 -8.74
CA VAL A 105 0.31 -9.01 -7.84
C VAL A 105 1.48 -8.04 -7.75
N CYS A 106 2.71 -8.55 -7.75
CA CYS A 106 3.89 -7.70 -7.82
C CYS A 106 3.90 -6.85 -9.10
N ASP A 107 3.60 -7.47 -10.24
CA ASP A 107 3.46 -6.77 -11.54
C ASP A 107 2.33 -5.76 -11.54
N TRP A 108 1.17 -6.09 -10.95
CA TRP A 108 0.07 -5.15 -10.78
C TRP A 108 0.48 -3.90 -9.99
N MET A 109 1.14 -4.10 -8.84
CA MET A 109 1.61 -2.98 -8.00
C MET A 109 2.66 -2.13 -8.72
N ARG A 110 3.58 -2.75 -9.46
CA ARG A 110 4.57 -2.04 -10.29
C ARG A 110 3.90 -1.21 -11.38
N ALA A 111 2.97 -1.81 -12.14
CA ALA A 111 2.26 -1.13 -13.23
C ALA A 111 1.46 0.09 -12.74
N LYS A 112 0.83 -0.01 -11.56
CA LYS A 112 0.13 1.12 -10.94
C LYS A 112 1.04 2.22 -10.45
N ALA A 113 2.22 1.86 -9.96
CA ALA A 113 3.18 2.81 -9.40
C ALA A 113 3.98 3.55 -10.49
N ASP A 114 4.31 2.89 -11.60
CA ASP A 114 5.15 3.44 -12.67
C ASP A 114 4.76 4.85 -13.16
N PRO A 115 3.48 5.15 -13.48
CA PRO A 115 3.08 6.49 -13.93
C PRO A 115 3.17 7.56 -12.83
N LEU A 116 3.33 7.17 -11.56
CA LEU A 116 3.42 8.05 -10.40
C LEU A 116 4.86 8.26 -9.92
N MET A 117 5.82 7.52 -10.49
CA MET A 117 7.19 7.52 -10.02
C MET A 117 7.88 8.86 -10.23
N GLN A 118 8.29 9.48 -9.14
CA GLN A 118 9.05 10.75 -9.13
C GLN A 118 10.39 10.55 -8.41
N PRO A 119 11.39 11.42 -8.64
CA PRO A 119 12.62 11.37 -7.83
C PRO A 119 12.29 11.37 -6.34
N ALA A 120 12.87 10.44 -5.59
CA ALA A 120 12.65 10.38 -4.15
C ALA A 120 13.29 11.60 -3.48
N MET A 121 12.55 12.20 -2.56
CA MET A 121 13.01 13.36 -1.79
C MET A 121 13.50 12.90 -0.41
N VAL A 122 14.52 13.57 0.12
CA VAL A 122 14.90 13.50 1.54
C VAL A 122 14.38 14.78 2.21
N TYR A 123 14.11 14.77 3.51
CA TYR A 123 13.67 15.99 4.22
C TYR A 123 14.85 16.57 4.99
N ASP A 124 15.03 17.89 4.87
CA ASP A 124 16.00 18.64 5.63
C ASP A 124 15.66 18.54 7.13
N PRO A 125 16.57 18.03 7.99
CA PRO A 125 16.26 17.75 9.38
C PRO A 125 15.99 19.02 10.21
N LEU A 126 16.53 20.17 9.82
CA LEU A 126 16.36 21.43 10.55
C LEU A 126 15.06 22.14 10.18
N THR A 127 14.67 22.07 8.92
CA THR A 127 13.55 22.85 8.37
C THR A 127 12.33 22.01 8.00
N GLY A 128 12.46 20.68 7.90
CA GLY A 128 11.44 19.77 7.38
C GLY A 128 11.18 19.93 5.87
N ALA A 129 11.98 20.74 5.16
CA ALA A 129 11.80 20.99 3.73
C ALA A 129 12.33 19.85 2.87
N ALA A 130 11.64 19.50 1.79
CA ALA A 130 12.12 18.47 0.87
C ALA A 130 13.42 18.92 0.16
N ARG A 131 14.52 18.18 0.39
CA ARG A 131 15.84 18.36 -0.23
C ARG A 131 16.20 17.12 -1.05
N ARG A 132 16.78 17.35 -2.24
CA ARG A 132 17.43 16.29 -3.01
C ARG A 132 18.80 16.04 -2.39
N GLU A 133 19.07 14.83 -1.92
CA GLU A 133 20.35 14.48 -1.31
C GLU A 133 21.04 13.38 -2.11
N THR A 134 22.38 13.36 -2.12
CA THR A 134 23.17 12.32 -2.79
C THR A 134 22.96 10.94 -2.18
N ALA A 135 22.54 10.90 -0.92
CA ALA A 135 22.28 9.69 -0.17
C ALA A 135 21.07 8.91 -0.66
N ARG A 136 20.12 9.52 -1.39
CA ARG A 136 18.94 8.85 -1.92
C ARG A 136 18.72 9.24 -3.37
N THR A 137 18.98 8.30 -4.27
CA THR A 137 18.97 8.56 -5.71
C THR A 137 17.84 7.86 -6.46
N ASN A 138 17.03 7.06 -5.75
CA ASN A 138 15.94 6.28 -6.31
C ASN A 138 14.71 7.12 -6.70
N ARG A 139 13.73 6.48 -7.34
CA ARG A 139 12.39 7.04 -7.57
C ARG A 139 11.39 6.42 -6.61
N ALA A 140 10.36 7.17 -6.24
CA ALA A 140 9.29 6.72 -5.37
C ALA A 140 7.92 7.11 -5.94
N ALA A 141 6.93 6.27 -5.67
CA ALA A 141 5.51 6.52 -5.91
C ALA A 141 4.74 6.30 -4.62
N GLN A 142 3.97 7.30 -4.20
CA GLN A 142 3.07 7.18 -3.07
C GLN A 142 1.67 6.75 -3.54
N MET A 143 1.16 5.68 -2.97
CA MET A 143 -0.22 5.21 -3.16
C MET A 143 -1.10 5.84 -2.07
N ASP A 144 -1.59 7.05 -2.33
CA ASP A 144 -2.58 7.70 -1.48
C ASP A 144 -3.99 7.10 -1.69
N LEU A 145 -4.96 7.59 -0.92
CA LEU A 145 -6.33 7.09 -0.98
C LEU A 145 -6.94 7.15 -2.39
N THR A 146 -6.59 8.12 -3.24
CA THR A 146 -7.11 8.19 -4.62
C THR A 146 -6.61 7.05 -5.49
N ARG A 147 -5.43 6.52 -5.18
CA ARG A 147 -4.75 5.46 -5.93
C ARG A 147 -4.96 4.07 -5.34
N MET A 148 -5.58 3.97 -4.17
CA MET A 148 -5.93 2.70 -3.53
C MET A 148 -6.92 1.89 -4.38
N ASP A 149 -6.74 0.58 -4.36
CA ASP A 149 -7.62 -0.44 -4.94
C ASP A 149 -7.73 -1.65 -4.00
N MET A 150 -8.53 -2.65 -4.38
CA MET A 150 -8.77 -3.82 -3.53
C MET A 150 -7.53 -4.69 -3.36
N VAL A 151 -6.72 -4.86 -4.42
CA VAL A 151 -5.45 -5.61 -4.34
C VAL A 151 -4.51 -4.97 -3.33
N THR A 152 -4.30 -3.65 -3.41
CA THR A 152 -3.43 -2.92 -2.47
C THR A 152 -4.00 -2.96 -1.05
N ALA A 153 -5.33 -2.89 -0.88
CA ALA A 153 -5.96 -3.01 0.44
C ALA A 153 -5.69 -4.38 1.08
N VAL A 154 -5.83 -5.47 0.31
CA VAL A 154 -5.52 -6.84 0.75
C VAL A 154 -4.04 -6.98 1.11
N VAL A 155 -3.13 -6.46 0.27
CA VAL A 155 -1.68 -6.49 0.55
C VAL A 155 -1.35 -5.74 1.83
N ARG A 156 -1.93 -4.56 2.05
CA ARG A 156 -1.75 -3.77 3.29
C ARG A 156 -2.21 -4.53 4.51
N GLU A 157 -3.39 -5.15 4.47
CA GLU A 157 -3.89 -5.98 5.58
C GLU A 157 -2.97 -7.19 5.83
N ARG A 158 -2.46 -7.84 4.77
CA ARG A 158 -1.49 -8.93 4.89
C ARG A 158 -0.20 -8.47 5.57
N ILE A 159 0.33 -7.30 5.20
CA ILE A 159 1.51 -6.68 5.84
C ILE A 159 1.24 -6.40 7.32
N ALA A 160 0.09 -5.81 7.64
CA ALA A 160 -0.29 -5.50 9.01
C ALA A 160 -0.31 -6.78 9.89
N ARG A 161 -0.92 -7.85 9.36
CA ARG A 161 -0.95 -9.16 10.03
C ARG A 161 0.42 -9.80 10.16
N ALA A 162 1.28 -9.66 9.15
CA ALA A 162 2.67 -10.12 9.19
C ALA A 162 3.48 -9.42 10.29
N ALA A 163 3.25 -8.12 10.49
CA ALA A 163 3.88 -7.32 11.53
C ALA A 163 3.24 -7.50 12.92
N GLY A 164 2.07 -8.15 13.02
CA GLY A 164 1.29 -8.22 14.25
C GLY A 164 0.72 -6.86 14.69
N LEU A 165 0.51 -5.94 13.74
CA LEU A 165 0.07 -4.57 13.97
C LEU A 165 -1.27 -4.29 13.26
N PRO A 166 -2.05 -3.30 13.71
CA PRO A 166 -3.31 -2.94 13.06
C PRO A 166 -3.08 -2.18 11.74
N ALA A 167 -3.80 -2.55 10.68
CA ALA A 167 -3.68 -1.93 9.36
C ALA A 167 -3.88 -0.39 9.33
N PRO A 168 -4.76 0.21 10.16
CA PRO A 168 -4.86 1.68 10.25
C PRO A 168 -3.56 2.39 10.69
N GLY A 169 -2.63 1.68 11.32
CA GLY A 169 -1.31 2.24 11.70
C GLY A 169 -0.31 2.30 10.54
N LEU A 170 -0.62 1.72 9.39
CA LEU A 170 0.25 1.77 8.22
C LEU A 170 0.20 3.14 7.54
N GLU A 171 1.37 3.73 7.30
CA GLU A 171 1.50 4.87 6.39
C GLU A 171 1.03 4.52 4.97
N TRP A 172 0.90 5.53 4.10
CA TRP A 172 0.60 5.30 2.69
C TRP A 172 1.66 4.43 2.04
N THR A 173 1.23 3.46 1.23
CA THR A 173 2.15 2.52 0.59
C THR A 173 3.09 3.28 -0.34
N GLN A 174 4.40 3.12 -0.12
CA GLN A 174 5.45 3.65 -0.99
C GLN A 174 5.95 2.51 -1.88
N VAL A 175 5.99 2.74 -3.19
CA VAL A 175 6.69 1.85 -4.12
C VAL A 175 7.98 2.55 -4.54
N LEU A 176 9.10 1.84 -4.38
CA LEU A 176 10.43 2.37 -4.65
C LEU A 176 11.01 1.70 -5.90
N GLY A 177 11.54 2.50 -6.82
CA GLY A 177 12.20 2.03 -8.03
C GLY A 177 13.67 2.45 -8.06
N TYR A 178 14.56 1.48 -8.25
CA TYR A 178 16.00 1.67 -8.34
C TYR A 178 16.48 1.23 -9.73
N ALA A 179 17.03 2.17 -10.49
CA ALA A 179 17.76 1.86 -11.72
C ALA A 179 19.20 1.44 -11.39
N VAL A 180 19.89 0.84 -12.35
CA VAL A 180 21.30 0.47 -12.23
C VAL A 180 22.13 1.68 -11.74
N GLY A 181 22.85 1.50 -10.64
CA GLY A 181 23.68 2.53 -10.00
C GLY A 181 22.95 3.46 -9.03
N GLN A 182 21.62 3.35 -8.87
CA GLN A 182 20.90 4.08 -7.82
C GLN A 182 20.97 3.32 -6.50
N THR A 183 21.08 4.09 -5.42
CA THR A 183 21.19 3.60 -4.04
C THR A 183 20.35 4.46 -3.09
N PHE A 184 20.11 3.90 -1.90
CA PHE A 184 19.74 4.64 -0.72
C PHE A 184 20.73 4.29 0.39
N ASP A 185 21.53 5.26 0.82
CA ASP A 185 22.53 5.10 1.88
C ASP A 185 21.90 4.70 3.21
N TRP A 186 22.76 4.22 4.11
CA TRP A 186 22.42 3.86 5.48
C TRP A 186 21.61 4.94 6.19
N HIS A 187 20.44 4.56 6.66
CA HIS A 187 19.53 5.43 7.40
C HIS A 187 18.74 4.59 8.41
N PHE A 188 17.95 5.30 9.21
CA PHE A 188 16.96 4.70 10.08
C PHE A 188 15.57 5.14 9.65
N ASP A 189 14.59 4.24 9.77
CA ASP A 189 13.20 4.57 9.47
C ASP A 189 12.48 5.27 10.63
N TRP A 190 12.94 5.07 11.87
CA TRP A 190 12.38 5.77 13.03
C TRP A 190 12.67 7.27 12.95
N LEU A 191 11.73 8.06 13.43
CA LEU A 191 11.80 9.51 13.43
C LEU A 191 12.50 9.99 14.70
N ASP A 192 13.68 10.59 14.58
CA ASP A 192 14.42 11.10 15.74
C ASP A 192 13.67 12.27 16.41
N PRO A 193 13.17 12.13 17.66
CA PRO A 193 12.43 13.20 18.36
C PRO A 193 13.26 14.45 18.63
N THR A 194 14.60 14.36 18.56
CA THR A 194 15.49 15.51 18.73
C THR A 194 15.54 16.39 17.47
N VAL A 195 15.08 15.88 16.33
CA VAL A 195 15.04 16.59 15.04
C VAL A 195 13.72 17.35 14.91
N PRO A 196 13.73 18.71 14.89
CA PRO A 196 12.51 19.51 14.87
C PRO A 196 11.59 19.22 13.67
N GLY A 197 12.17 18.85 12.52
CA GLY A 197 11.42 18.51 11.31
C GLY A 197 10.42 17.36 11.49
N TYR A 198 10.64 16.45 12.45
CA TYR A 198 9.75 15.32 12.71
C TYR A 198 8.69 15.58 13.79
N ALA A 199 8.74 16.72 14.48
CA ALA A 199 7.86 16.99 15.62
C ALA A 199 6.36 16.93 15.26
N SER A 200 5.98 17.46 14.09
CA SER A 200 4.57 17.44 13.65
C SER A 200 4.09 16.02 13.31
N ASP A 201 4.94 15.21 12.68
CA ASP A 201 4.59 13.84 12.33
C ASP A 201 4.49 12.97 13.58
N LEU A 202 5.45 13.11 14.51
CA LEU A 202 5.42 12.42 15.80
C LEU A 202 4.16 12.76 16.61
N ALA A 203 3.75 14.03 16.65
CA ALA A 203 2.55 14.46 17.37
C ALA A 203 1.25 13.98 16.71
N GLY A 204 1.18 13.95 15.38
CA GLY A 204 -0.04 13.63 14.64
C GLY A 204 -0.20 12.14 14.29
N ARG A 205 0.91 11.42 14.11
CA ARG A 205 0.95 10.05 13.55
C ARG A 205 1.69 9.06 14.45
N GLY A 206 2.46 9.54 15.43
CA GLY A 206 3.26 8.70 16.31
C GLY A 206 4.62 8.32 15.71
N GLN A 207 5.23 7.29 16.28
CA GLN A 207 6.56 6.79 15.89
C GLN A 207 6.45 5.56 14.97
N ARG A 208 7.38 5.42 14.04
CA ARG A 208 7.60 4.19 13.25
C ARG A 208 8.32 3.15 14.10
N ILE A 209 7.63 2.03 14.35
CA ILE A 209 8.13 0.94 15.19
C ILE A 209 8.52 -0.31 14.41
N ALA A 210 8.15 -0.39 13.13
CA ALA A 210 8.45 -1.49 12.22
C ALA A 210 8.43 -1.01 10.77
N THR A 211 9.25 -1.66 9.93
CA THR A 211 9.25 -1.48 8.47
C THR A 211 9.02 -2.83 7.82
N CYS A 212 8.18 -2.86 6.78
CA CYS A 212 7.98 -4.03 5.95
C CYS A 212 8.35 -3.68 4.51
N LEU A 213 9.37 -4.36 3.98
CA LEU A 213 9.76 -4.27 2.58
C LEU A 213 9.28 -5.50 1.83
N VAL A 214 8.58 -5.27 0.73
CA VAL A 214 8.13 -6.34 -0.18
C VAL A 214 8.83 -6.11 -1.52
N TYR A 215 9.67 -7.06 -1.91
CA TYR A 215 10.31 -7.05 -3.22
C TYR A 215 9.26 -7.35 -4.30
N LEU A 216 9.20 -6.49 -5.33
CA LEU A 216 8.20 -6.60 -6.40
C LEU A 216 8.78 -7.20 -7.69
N ASN A 217 10.09 -7.44 -7.72
CA ASN A 217 10.81 -8.17 -8.76
C ASN A 217 12.11 -8.71 -8.16
N ASP A 218 12.79 -9.59 -8.87
CA ASP A 218 14.05 -10.23 -8.47
C ASP A 218 15.03 -10.36 -9.64
N ASP A 219 14.71 -9.78 -10.80
CA ASP A 219 15.50 -9.81 -12.04
C ASP A 219 16.61 -8.75 -12.05
N TYR A 220 17.43 -8.72 -10.99
CA TYR A 220 18.54 -7.78 -10.86
C TYR A 220 19.73 -8.36 -10.06
N GLU A 221 20.90 -7.75 -10.22
CA GLU A 221 22.10 -8.02 -9.42
C GLU A 221 22.42 -6.80 -8.52
N GLY A 222 22.77 -7.04 -7.26
CA GLY A 222 22.92 -6.01 -6.22
C GLY A 222 21.59 -5.62 -5.56
N GLY A 223 21.53 -4.48 -4.87
CA GLY A 223 20.29 -3.97 -4.26
C GLY A 223 19.89 -4.67 -2.97
N GLU A 224 20.85 -5.28 -2.27
CA GLU A 224 20.66 -5.94 -1.00
C GLU A 224 20.20 -4.97 0.09
N THR A 225 19.41 -5.48 1.04
CA THR A 225 19.01 -4.79 2.27
C THR A 225 19.58 -5.53 3.48
#